data_AF-A0A016STP8-F1
#
_entry.id   AF-A0A016STP8-F1
#
_cell.length_a   1.000
_cell.length_b   1.000
_cell.length_c   1.000
_cell.angle_alpha   90.00
_cell.angle_beta   90.00
_cell.angle_gamma   90.00
#
_symmetry.space_group_name_H-M   'P 1'
#
loop_
_entity.id
_entity.type
_entity.pdbx_description
1 polymer ?
#
loop_
_entity_poly.entity_id
_entity_poly.type
_entity_poly.pdbx_seq_one_letter_code
_entity_poly.pdbx_strand_id
1 'polypeptide(L)' 'MRDEIEAFYMDVEKFYREDHTFYKVIVGDFNAKIGPRRTPEELHIGTHGLQWNEQGERLSEFIMTTKTIYGNSQF' A
#
# COMPACT_ATOMS: atom_id res chain seq x y z
N MET A 1 16.39 -4.88 -8.71
CA MET A 1 15.10 -4.21 -8.89
C MET A 1 13.90 -5.05 -8.46
N ARG A 2 13.56 -6.20 -9.08
CA ARG A 2 12.42 -7.04 -8.60
C ARG A 2 12.66 -7.61 -7.20
N ASP A 3 13.86 -8.14 -6.95
CA ASP A 3 14.23 -8.75 -5.67
C ASP A 3 14.28 -7.73 -4.52
N GLU A 4 14.70 -6.50 -4.78
CA GLU A 4 14.71 -5.41 -3.79
C GLU A 4 13.30 -4.97 -3.43
N ILE A 5 12.39 -4.92 -4.41
CA ILE A 5 10.97 -4.61 -4.16
C ILE A 5 10.33 -5.74 -3.35
N GLU A 6 10.61 -7.00 -3.67
CA GLU A 6 10.12 -8.14 -2.88
C GLU A 6 10.68 -8.14 -1.46
N ALA A 7 11.98 -7.88 -1.28
CA ALA A 7 12.59 -7.74 0.05
C ALA A 7 11.93 -6.62 0.86
N PHE A 8 11.68 -5.46 0.25
CA PHE A 8 11.00 -4.34 0.91
C PHE A 8 9.61 -4.72 1.41
N TYR A 9 8.77 -5.34 0.57
CA TYR A 9 7.43 -5.76 1.00
C TYR A 9 7.47 -6.86 2.07
N MET A 10 8.44 -7.76 2.01
CA MET A 10 8.63 -8.81 3.02
C MET A 10 9.03 -8.21 4.38
N ASP A 11 9.92 -7.22 4.39
CA ASP A 11 10.32 -6.49 5.60
C ASP A 11 9.14 -5.71 6.20
N VAL A 12 8.33 -5.08 5.35
CA VAL A 12 7.12 -4.36 5.75
C VAL A 12 6.06 -5.31 6.33
N GLU A 13 5.84 -6.48 5.74
CA GLU A 13 4.93 -7.49 6.28
C GLU A 13 5.43 -8.03 7.63
N LYS A 14 6.73 -8.30 7.74
CA LYS A 14 7.37 -8.72 8.98
C LYS A 14 7.16 -7.68 10.09
N PHE A 15 7.40 -6.40 9.80
CA PHE A 15 7.12 -5.30 10.74
C PHE A 15 5.64 -5.25 11.18
N TYR A 16 4.72 -5.47 10.24
CA TYR A 16 3.29 -5.54 10.55
C TYR A 16 2.91 -6.76 11.42
N ARG A 17 3.62 -7.88 11.35
CA ARG A 17 3.30 -9.09 12.13
C ARG A 17 3.99 -9.16 13.49
N GLU A 18 5.25 -8.75 13.58
CA GLU A 18 6.09 -8.98 14.75
C GLU A 18 5.88 -7.95 15.86
N ASP A 19 5.56 -6.70 15.52
CA ASP A 19 5.41 -5.66 16.53
C ASP A 19 4.01 -5.70 17.18
N HIS A 20 3.93 -5.61 18.51
CA HIS A 20 2.67 -5.67 19.26
C HIS A 20 2.19 -4.27 19.69
N THR A 21 2.35 -3.29 18.79
CA THR A 21 1.91 -1.91 19.00
C THR A 21 0.46 -1.71 18.54
N PHE A 22 -0.31 -0.91 19.30
CA PHE A 22 -1.72 -0.63 19.01
C PHE A 22 -1.93 0.17 17.70
N TYR A 23 -0.96 1.00 17.31
CA TYR A 23 -1.00 1.79 16.10
C TYR A 23 0.30 1.63 15.33
N LYS A 24 0.17 1.24 14.05
CA LYS A 24 1.29 1.13 13.11
C LYS A 24 1.08 2.12 11.98
N VAL A 25 2.11 2.88 11.66
CA VAL A 25 2.10 3.84 10.55
C VAL A 25 3.30 3.54 9.67
N ILE A 26 3.05 3.34 8.38
CA ILE A 26 4.07 3.08 7.37
C ILE A 26 4.04 4.24 6.39
N VAL A 27 5.17 4.92 6.24
CA VAL A 27 5.34 6.07 5.34
C VAL A 27 6.53 5.80 4.44
N GLY A 28 6.32 5.94 3.14
CA GLY A 28 7.37 5.76 2.13
C GLY A 28 6.85 6.08 0.74
N ASP A 29 7.78 6.31 -0.18
CA ASP A 29 7.46 6.40 -1.60
C ASP A 29 7.40 4.98 -2.18
N PHE A 30 6.18 4.49 -2.42
CA PHE A 30 5.93 3.18 -3.02
C PHE A 30 5.99 3.22 -4.56
N ASN A 31 6.16 4.41 -5.17
CA ASN A 31 6.07 4.63 -6.61
C ASN A 31 4.81 3.98 -7.24
N ALA A 32 3.73 3.96 -6.46
CA ALA A 32 2.47 3.33 -6.79
C ALA A 32 1.58 4.32 -7.55
N LYS A 33 1.13 3.94 -8.74
CA LYS A 33 0.09 4.65 -9.48
C LYS A 33 -1.21 3.91 -9.24
N ILE A 34 -2.04 4.48 -8.38
CA ILE A 34 -3.34 3.92 -8.04
C ILE A 34 -4.41 4.72 -8.79
N GLY A 35 -5.10 4.04 -9.70
CA GLY A 35 -6.25 4.57 -10.46
C GLY A 35 -7.53 4.57 -9.62
N PRO A 36 -8.71 4.86 -10.19
CA PRO A 36 -9.98 4.77 -9.47
C PRO A 36 -10.20 3.39 -8.83
N ARG A 37 -10.96 3.41 -7.73
CA ARG A 37 -11.30 2.25 -6.91
C ARG A 37 -11.89 1.10 -7.74
N ARG A 38 -11.33 -0.10 -7.59
CA ARG A 38 -11.85 -1.34 -8.19
C ARG A 38 -12.79 -2.09 -7.27
N THR A 39 -12.57 -2.06 -5.95
CA THR A 39 -13.39 -2.81 -4.98
C THR A 39 -13.96 -1.95 -3.86
N PRO A 40 -15.12 -2.28 -3.28
CA PRO A 40 -15.70 -1.57 -2.14
C PRO A 40 -14.80 -1.38 -0.91
N GLU A 41 -13.83 -2.26 -0.74
CA GLU A 41 -12.93 -2.35 0.40
C GLU A 41 -11.75 -1.36 0.29
N GLU A 42 -11.45 -0.86 -0.91
CA GLU A 42 -10.41 0.13 -1.20
C GLU A 42 -10.89 1.56 -0.82
N LEU A 43 -11.14 1.78 0.48
CA LEU A 43 -11.93 2.90 1.02
C LEU A 43 -11.41 4.33 0.79
N HIS A 44 -10.18 4.52 0.29
CA HIS A 44 -9.51 5.84 0.28
C HIS A 44 -8.89 6.25 -1.07
N ILE A 45 -9.24 5.55 -2.15
CA ILE A 45 -8.67 5.82 -3.47
C ILE A 45 -9.34 7.06 -4.08
N GLY A 46 -8.56 8.14 -4.23
CA GLY A 46 -9.02 9.39 -4.84
C GLY A 46 -9.45 9.22 -6.30
N THR A 47 -10.41 10.04 -6.74
CA THR A 47 -11.01 10.00 -8.09
C THR A 47 -10.09 10.41 -9.24
N HIS A 48 -8.88 10.91 -8.95
CA HIS A 48 -7.95 11.47 -9.93
C HIS A 48 -6.70 10.61 -10.18
N GLY A 49 -6.87 9.29 -10.21
CA GLY A 49 -5.78 8.35 -10.43
C GLY A 49 -5.46 8.13 -11.92
N LEU A 50 -4.20 8.31 -12.30
CA LEU A 50 -3.62 7.80 -13.56
C LEU A 50 -3.81 6.28 -13.69
N GLN A 51 -3.53 5.72 -14.87
CA GLN A 51 -3.59 4.27 -15.12
C GLN A 51 -2.79 3.48 -14.06
N TRP A 52 -3.39 2.39 -13.57
CA TRP A 52 -2.79 1.47 -12.60
C TRP A 52 -1.43 0.93 -13.10
N ASN A 53 -0.42 0.91 -12.23
CA ASN A 53 0.82 0.16 -12.45
C ASN A 53 0.93 -1.06 -11.52
N GLU A 54 1.88 -1.95 -11.80
CA GLU A 54 2.12 -3.17 -11.00
C GLU A 54 2.35 -2.87 -9.51
N GLN A 55 3.05 -1.77 -9.22
CA GLN A 55 3.27 -1.32 -7.84
C GLN A 55 1.98 -0.87 -7.15
N GLY A 56 1.06 -0.25 -7.89
CA GLY A 56 -0.28 0.12 -7.41
C GLY A 56 -1.14 -1.09 -7.05
N GLU A 57 -1.11 -2.14 -7.87
CA GLU A 57 -1.80 -3.41 -7.55
C GLU A 57 -1.24 -4.03 -6.26
N ARG A 58 0.10 -4.15 -6.17
CA ARG A 58 0.77 -4.74 -5.00
C ARG A 58 0.49 -3.95 -3.71
N LEU A 59 0.49 -2.62 -3.80
CA LEU A 59 0.15 -1.77 -2.66
C LEU A 59 -1.32 -1.93 -2.26
N SER A 60 -2.25 -2.02 -3.21
CA SER A 60 -3.67 -2.26 -2.91
C SER A 60 -3.89 -3.60 -2.22
N GLU A 61 -3.28 -4.67 -2.72
CA GLU A 61 -3.32 -5.99 -2.09
C GLU A 61 -2.79 -5.94 -0.66
N PHE A 62 -1.63 -5.30 -0.44
CA PHE A 62 -1.04 -5.15 0.89
C PHE A 62 -1.96 -4.40 1.87
N ILE A 63 -2.59 -3.30 1.42
CA ILE A 63 -3.54 -2.52 2.23
C ILE A 63 -4.77 -3.38 2.60
N MET A 64 -5.31 -4.12 1.63
CA MET A 64 -6.45 -5.02 1.85
C MET A 64 -6.10 -6.15 2.84
N THR A 65 -4.96 -6.81 2.69
CA THR A 65 -4.53 -7.90 3.57
C THR A 65 -4.35 -7.43 5.01
N THR A 66 -3.80 -6.23 5.19
CA THR A 66 -3.54 -5.66 6.52
C THR A 66 -4.75 -4.94 7.12
N LYS A 67 -5.85 -4.75 6.36
CA LYS A 67 -7.02 -3.95 6.75
C LYS A 67 -6.65 -2.53 7.19
N THR A 68 -5.62 -1.96 6.57
CA THR A 68 -5.09 -0.64 6.92
C THR A 68 -5.86 0.45 6.17
N ILE A 69 -5.97 1.65 6.76
CA ILE A 69 -6.50 2.83 6.09
C ILE A 69 -5.34 3.52 5.35
N TYR A 70 -5.47 3.67 4.04
CA TYR A 70 -4.50 4.40 3.24
C TYR A 70 -4.89 5.88 3.13
N GLY A 71 -3.94 6.79 3.35
CA GLY A 71 -4.11 8.22 3.07
C GLY A 71 -3.10 8.63 2.01
N ASN A 72 -3.57 9.15 0.86
CA ASN A 72 -2.65 9.69 -0.14
C ASN A 72 -2.13 11.05 0.35
N SER A 73 -0.81 11.18 0.46
CA SER A 73 -0.16 12.40 0.94
C SER A 73 0.28 13.23 -0.27
N GLN A 74 -0.15 14.48 -0.38
CA GLN A 74 0.15 15.36 -1.53
C GLN A 74 1.53 16.05 -1.45
N PHE A 75 2.44 15.57 -0.60
CA PHE A 75 3.76 16.20 -0.43
C PHE A 75 4.74 15.81 -1.52
#